data_AF-A0A0B2S9B8-F1
#
_entry.id   AF-A0A0B2S9B8-F1
#
_cell.length_a   1.000
_cell.length_b   1.000
_cell.length_c   1.000
_cell.angle_alpha   90.00
_cell.angle_beta   90.00
_cell.angle_gamma   90.00
#
_symmetry.space_group_name_H-M   'P 1'
#
loop_
_entity.id
_entity.type
_entity.pdbx_description
1 polymer ?
#
loop_
_entity_poly.entity_id
_entity_poly.type
_entity_poly.pdbx_seq_one_letter_code
_entity_poly.pdbx_strand_id
1 'polypeptide(L)'
;MSGRRRRKLKLLSDTITDSRRAAVEVENENLELQTWSDLPTELLELILSRLSLDDNVRASVVCKRWHSVATSVCVVNQSPWLMYFPKFGDWYEFYDPVHRKTYSIELPELSGSRVCYTKDGWLLLYRPRTHRVFFFNPFTQEIIKLPRFEMSYQIVAFSCAPTSSDCVLFTVKHVSPTVVAISTCYPGATEWTTVSYQNRLPFVSSIWNKLVFCNGLFYCLSLTGWLGVFDSSERTWSVLSVPPPKCPENFFAKNWWKGKFMTEHEGDIIVIYTCSNENPIIFKLDLTLLEWEEMTTLDGVTLFASFLSSHARTDLHGIMRNSVFFSKVRFYGKRCISFSLDGYRYYPRKQWHDWGEQDPFENIWIEPPKDFSGFT
;
A
#
# COMPACT_ATOMS: atom_id res chain seq x y z
N MET A 1 -99.08 -25.61 -0.95
CA MET A 1 -98.78 -25.50 -2.39
C MET A 1 -97.59 -24.58 -2.59
N SER A 2 -96.56 -25.10 -3.29
CA SER A 2 -95.40 -24.47 -3.96
C SER A 2 -94.85 -23.10 -3.51
N GLY A 3 -93.55 -23.08 -3.16
CA GLY A 3 -92.69 -21.89 -3.21
C GLY A 3 -91.28 -22.27 -3.70
N ARG A 4 -90.93 -21.84 -4.91
CA ARG A 4 -89.76 -22.22 -5.74
C ARG A 4 -88.38 -21.99 -5.10
N ARG A 5 -87.48 -22.99 -5.21
CA ARG A 5 -86.01 -22.82 -5.14
C ARG A 5 -85.49 -22.12 -6.42
N ARG A 6 -84.89 -20.94 -6.30
CA ARG A 6 -84.02 -20.35 -7.35
C ARG A 6 -82.56 -20.65 -7.00
N ARG A 7 -81.90 -21.51 -7.77
CA ARG A 7 -80.42 -21.62 -7.82
C ARG A 7 -79.89 -20.35 -8.50
N LYS A 8 -79.10 -19.54 -7.80
CA LYS A 8 -78.25 -18.52 -8.44
C LYS A 8 -77.04 -19.24 -9.06
N LEU A 9 -76.98 -19.26 -10.39
CA LEU A 9 -75.76 -19.52 -11.14
C LEU A 9 -74.80 -18.35 -10.90
N LYS A 10 -73.59 -18.63 -10.40
CA LYS A 10 -72.48 -17.67 -10.47
C LYS A 10 -72.04 -17.57 -11.93
N LEU A 11 -71.88 -16.35 -12.43
CA LEU A 11 -71.42 -16.07 -13.78
C LEU A 11 -69.94 -16.45 -13.91
N LEU A 12 -69.59 -17.14 -15.00
CA LEU A 12 -68.23 -17.55 -15.35
C LEU A 12 -67.23 -16.38 -15.43
N SER A 13 -67.70 -15.14 -15.64
CA SER A 13 -66.87 -13.94 -15.64
C SER A 13 -66.22 -13.66 -14.29
N ASP A 14 -66.94 -13.91 -13.19
CA ASP A 14 -66.47 -13.58 -11.84
C ASP A 14 -65.37 -14.54 -11.40
N THR A 15 -65.38 -15.78 -11.91
CA THR A 15 -64.36 -16.79 -11.62
C THR A 15 -63.05 -16.52 -12.37
N ILE A 16 -63.13 -15.93 -13.57
CA ILE A 16 -61.95 -15.60 -14.41
C ILE A 16 -61.24 -14.34 -13.89
N THR A 17 -62.00 -13.36 -13.36
CA THR A 17 -61.41 -12.17 -12.72
C THR A 17 -60.75 -12.47 -11.38
N ASP A 18 -61.32 -13.39 -10.59
CA ASP A 18 -60.71 -13.85 -9.34
C ASP A 18 -59.43 -14.66 -9.60
N SER A 19 -59.42 -15.54 -10.62
CA SER A 19 -58.20 -16.30 -10.96
C SER A 19 -57.09 -15.41 -11.53
N ARG A 20 -57.42 -14.34 -12.25
CA ARG A 20 -56.42 -13.37 -12.74
C ARG A 20 -55.89 -12.47 -11.64
N ARG A 21 -56.74 -12.02 -10.70
CA ARG A 21 -56.26 -11.26 -9.54
C ARG A 21 -55.42 -12.13 -8.61
N ALA A 22 -55.83 -13.36 -8.35
CA ALA A 22 -55.03 -14.31 -7.58
C ALA A 22 -53.71 -14.66 -8.29
N ALA A 23 -53.68 -14.81 -9.62
CA ALA A 23 -52.43 -15.06 -10.35
C ALA A 23 -51.49 -13.85 -10.36
N VAL A 24 -52.03 -12.63 -10.46
CA VAL A 24 -51.25 -11.37 -10.43
C VAL A 24 -50.80 -11.03 -9.01
N GLU A 25 -51.60 -11.31 -7.98
CA GLU A 25 -51.21 -11.19 -6.57
C GLU A 25 -50.17 -12.25 -6.20
N VAL A 26 -50.28 -13.48 -6.71
CA VAL A 26 -49.25 -14.53 -6.51
C VAL A 26 -47.98 -14.24 -7.31
N GLU A 27 -48.04 -13.63 -8.50
CA GLU A 27 -46.84 -13.15 -9.22
C GLU A 27 -46.19 -11.95 -8.51
N ASN A 28 -46.98 -11.01 -7.97
CA ASN A 28 -46.45 -9.87 -7.20
C ASN A 28 -45.89 -10.27 -5.83
N GLU A 29 -46.54 -11.21 -5.11
CA GLU A 29 -46.01 -11.74 -3.84
C GLU A 29 -44.74 -12.57 -4.05
N ASN A 30 -44.60 -13.28 -5.17
CA ASN A 30 -43.35 -13.99 -5.51
C ASN A 30 -42.22 -13.05 -5.95
N LEU A 31 -42.52 -11.85 -6.45
CA LEU A 31 -41.53 -10.82 -6.75
C LEU A 31 -41.03 -10.10 -5.49
N GLU A 32 -41.86 -10.00 -4.44
CA GLU A 32 -41.51 -9.35 -3.17
C GLU A 32 -40.72 -10.25 -2.19
N LEU A 33 -40.49 -11.53 -2.51
CA LEU A 33 -39.69 -12.47 -1.72
C LEU A 33 -38.51 -13.07 -2.49
N GLN A 34 -37.90 -12.32 -3.43
CA GLN A 34 -36.52 -12.62 -3.81
C GLN A 34 -35.60 -12.31 -2.64
N THR A 35 -35.42 -13.31 -1.78
CA THR A 35 -34.44 -13.27 -0.71
C THR A 35 -33.05 -13.12 -1.32
N TRP A 36 -32.19 -12.31 -0.72
CA TRP A 36 -30.76 -12.24 -1.09
C TRP A 36 -30.05 -13.62 -1.10
N SER A 37 -30.67 -14.63 -0.48
CA SER A 37 -30.30 -16.05 -0.52
C SER A 37 -30.38 -16.70 -1.93
N ASP A 38 -31.22 -16.16 -2.82
CA ASP A 38 -31.52 -16.72 -4.14
C ASP A 38 -30.57 -16.20 -5.24
N LEU A 39 -29.68 -15.28 -4.89
CA LEU A 39 -28.67 -14.77 -5.82
C LEU A 39 -27.75 -15.92 -6.30
N PRO A 40 -27.52 -16.07 -7.62
CA PRO A 40 -26.53 -17.00 -8.17
C PRO A 40 -25.17 -16.85 -7.50
N THR A 41 -24.48 -17.97 -7.33
CA THR A 41 -23.20 -18.01 -6.60
C THR A 41 -22.15 -17.16 -7.29
N GLU A 42 -22.16 -17.13 -8.62
CA GLU A 42 -21.22 -16.39 -9.47
C GLU A 42 -21.38 -14.87 -9.29
N LEU A 43 -22.63 -14.40 -9.18
CA LEU A 43 -22.90 -12.99 -8.90
C LEU A 43 -22.51 -12.64 -7.45
N LEU A 44 -22.74 -13.58 -6.53
CA LEU A 44 -22.35 -13.41 -5.14
C LEU A 44 -20.82 -13.34 -4.98
N GLU A 45 -20.08 -14.19 -5.70
CA GLU A 45 -18.61 -14.16 -5.76
C GLU A 45 -18.12 -12.82 -6.31
N LEU A 46 -18.73 -12.31 -7.39
CA LEU A 46 -18.38 -11.02 -7.98
C LEU A 46 -18.65 -9.83 -7.06
N ILE A 47 -19.73 -9.87 -6.28
CA ILE A 47 -20.04 -8.84 -5.29
C ILE A 47 -19.04 -8.93 -4.13
N LEU A 48 -18.92 -10.11 -3.52
CA LEU A 48 -18.13 -10.33 -2.30
C LEU A 48 -16.62 -10.21 -2.52
N SER A 49 -16.13 -10.47 -3.73
CA SER A 49 -14.72 -10.26 -4.13
C SER A 49 -14.34 -8.78 -4.27
N ARG A 50 -15.32 -7.89 -4.35
CA ARG A 50 -15.10 -6.43 -4.41
C ARG A 50 -15.30 -5.74 -3.07
N LEU A 51 -15.71 -6.49 -2.04
CA LEU A 51 -15.92 -5.95 -0.71
C LEU A 51 -14.60 -5.87 0.05
N SER A 52 -14.47 -4.84 0.90
CA SER A 52 -13.46 -4.81 1.95
C SER A 52 -13.59 -6.05 2.84
N LEU A 53 -12.53 -6.43 3.54
CA LEU A 53 -12.57 -7.54 4.50
C LEU A 53 -13.70 -7.37 5.53
N ASP A 54 -14.00 -6.13 5.94
CA ASP A 54 -15.09 -5.87 6.89
C ASP A 54 -16.47 -6.09 6.32
N ASP A 55 -16.72 -5.57 5.12
CA ASP A 55 -17.99 -5.76 4.47
C ASP A 55 -18.18 -7.21 4.05
N ASN A 56 -17.10 -7.90 3.68
CA ASN A 56 -17.10 -9.34 3.44
C ASN A 56 -17.47 -10.12 4.72
N VAL A 57 -16.87 -9.80 5.87
CA VAL A 57 -17.22 -10.41 7.16
C VAL A 57 -18.69 -10.14 7.52
N ARG A 58 -19.18 -8.91 7.33
CA ARG A 58 -20.60 -8.56 7.56
C ARG A 58 -21.53 -9.29 6.59
N ALA A 59 -21.13 -9.43 5.33
CA ALA A 59 -21.89 -10.17 4.34
C ALA A 59 -21.88 -11.69 4.66
N SER A 60 -20.79 -12.19 5.25
CA SER A 60 -20.65 -13.60 5.64
C SER A 60 -21.66 -14.02 6.71
N VAL A 61 -22.24 -13.09 7.47
CA VAL A 61 -23.23 -13.42 8.53
C VAL A 61 -24.68 -13.40 8.03
N VAL A 62 -24.93 -13.07 6.76
CA VAL A 62 -26.30 -12.98 6.19
C VAL A 62 -26.98 -14.35 6.15
N CYS A 63 -26.33 -15.35 5.54
CA CYS A 63 -26.80 -16.73 5.53
C CYS A 63 -25.64 -17.70 5.23
N LYS A 64 -25.87 -19.02 5.36
CA LYS A 64 -24.84 -20.05 5.13
C LYS A 64 -24.21 -19.99 3.73
N ARG A 65 -25.01 -19.68 2.70
CA ARG A 65 -24.52 -19.57 1.33
C ARG A 65 -23.57 -18.38 1.18
N TRP A 66 -23.98 -17.22 1.69
CA TRP A 66 -23.14 -16.02 1.74
C TRP A 66 -21.89 -16.24 2.57
N HIS A 67 -21.99 -16.92 3.71
CA HIS A 67 -20.82 -17.29 4.51
C HIS A 67 -19.82 -18.14 3.71
N SER A 68 -20.31 -19.18 3.03
CA SER A 68 -19.46 -20.07 2.23
C SER A 68 -18.73 -19.30 1.13
N VAL A 69 -19.45 -18.44 0.40
CA VAL A 69 -18.87 -17.67 -0.71
C VAL A 69 -17.97 -16.56 -0.19
N ALA A 70 -18.37 -15.84 0.86
CA ALA A 70 -17.56 -14.83 1.51
C ALA A 70 -16.22 -15.41 1.94
N THR A 71 -16.22 -16.59 2.57
CA THR A 71 -14.98 -17.27 3.00
C THR A 71 -14.12 -17.71 1.82
N SER A 72 -14.72 -18.14 0.70
CA SER A 72 -13.96 -18.59 -0.47
C SER A 72 -13.34 -17.44 -1.27
N VAL A 73 -13.97 -16.26 -1.28
CA VAL A 73 -13.47 -15.08 -2.00
C VAL A 73 -12.74 -14.08 -1.11
N CYS A 74 -12.78 -14.27 0.21
CA CYS A 74 -12.09 -13.41 1.17
C CYS A 74 -10.58 -13.52 0.97
N VAL A 75 -9.98 -12.46 0.43
CA VAL A 75 -8.54 -12.33 0.30
C VAL A 75 -8.04 -11.58 1.52
N VAL A 76 -7.44 -12.31 2.47
CA VAL A 76 -6.71 -11.68 3.56
C VAL A 76 -5.31 -11.36 3.08
N ASN A 77 -4.97 -10.08 3.06
CA ASN A 77 -3.62 -9.66 2.72
C ASN A 77 -2.65 -9.95 3.87
N GLN A 78 -1.42 -10.31 3.52
CA GLN A 78 -0.35 -10.49 4.49
C GLN A 78 0.28 -9.14 4.85
N SER A 79 0.56 -8.93 6.14
CA SER A 79 1.31 -7.76 6.58
C SER A 79 2.77 -7.88 6.11
N PRO A 80 3.41 -6.80 5.64
CA PRO A 80 4.84 -6.77 5.39
C PRO A 80 5.63 -7.19 6.63
N TRP A 81 6.75 -7.85 6.39
CA TRP A 81 7.71 -8.22 7.42
C TRP A 81 8.83 -7.19 7.49
N LEU A 82 9.39 -7.01 8.68
CA LEU A 82 10.51 -6.12 8.88
C LEU A 82 11.81 -6.89 8.69
N MET A 83 12.56 -6.59 7.64
CA MET A 83 13.88 -7.14 7.38
C MET A 83 14.94 -6.26 8.03
N TYR A 84 15.75 -6.83 8.91
CA TYR A 84 16.87 -6.17 9.57
C TYR A 84 18.18 -6.44 8.85
N PHE A 85 19.00 -5.38 8.71
CA PHE A 85 20.31 -5.50 8.10
C PHE A 85 21.36 -5.78 9.18
N PRO A 86 22.12 -6.88 9.07
CA PRO A 86 23.15 -7.21 10.04
C PRO A 86 24.30 -6.20 9.95
N LYS A 87 24.87 -5.85 11.11
CA LYS A 87 26.13 -5.07 11.15
C LYS A 87 27.33 -5.93 10.73
N PHE A 88 27.27 -7.23 10.97
CA PHE A 88 28.30 -8.22 10.68
C PHE A 88 27.67 -9.56 10.29
N GLY A 89 28.31 -10.28 9.37
CA GLY A 89 27.82 -11.56 8.87
C GLY A 89 26.69 -11.43 7.85
N ASP A 90 26.22 -12.59 7.38
CA ASP A 90 25.25 -12.68 6.29
C ASP A 90 23.89 -13.21 6.76
N TRP A 91 23.64 -13.24 8.07
CA TRP A 91 22.35 -13.64 8.66
C TRP A 91 21.41 -12.44 8.78
N TYR A 92 20.28 -12.50 8.08
CA TYR A 92 19.25 -11.46 8.08
C TYR A 92 18.04 -11.93 8.88
N GLU A 93 17.51 -11.04 9.71
CA GLU A 93 16.33 -11.31 10.52
C GLU A 93 15.09 -10.70 9.86
N PHE A 94 14.03 -11.49 9.74
CA PHE A 94 12.72 -11.10 9.24
C PHE A 94 11.71 -11.20 10.37
N TYR A 95 11.18 -10.06 10.81
CA TYR A 95 10.22 -10.00 11.89
C TYR A 95 8.79 -9.85 11.35
N ASP A 96 7.93 -10.80 11.73
CA ASP A 96 6.50 -10.80 11.45
C ASP A 96 5.75 -10.02 12.56
N PRO A 97 5.13 -8.87 12.25
CA PRO A 97 4.42 -8.06 13.23
C PRO A 97 3.12 -8.68 13.75
N VAL A 98 2.48 -9.57 12.97
CA VAL A 98 1.21 -10.22 13.33
C VAL A 98 1.49 -11.36 14.31
N HIS A 99 2.38 -12.28 13.94
CA HIS A 99 2.73 -13.44 14.76
C HIS A 99 3.78 -13.14 15.82
N ARG A 100 4.42 -11.96 15.76
CA ARG A 100 5.54 -11.54 16.63
C ARG A 100 6.68 -12.54 16.66
N LYS A 101 6.90 -13.19 15.52
CA LYS A 101 7.93 -14.19 15.31
C LYS A 101 9.04 -13.59 14.44
N THR A 102 10.27 -13.96 14.75
CA THR A 102 11.43 -13.61 13.95
C THR A 102 11.93 -14.87 13.27
N TYR A 103 12.23 -14.76 11.99
CA TYR A 103 12.85 -15.78 11.17
C TYR A 103 14.24 -15.29 10.77
N SER A 104 15.20 -16.20 10.65
CA SER A 104 16.57 -15.85 10.28
C SER A 104 16.94 -16.62 9.03
N ILE A 105 17.45 -15.92 8.03
CA ILE A 105 17.87 -16.49 6.74
C ILE A 105 19.29 -16.02 6.45
N GLU A 106 20.16 -16.93 6.05
CA GLU A 106 21.50 -16.60 5.57
C GLU A 106 21.43 -16.17 4.10
N LEU A 107 21.90 -14.95 3.80
CA LEU A 107 21.82 -14.31 2.49
C LEU A 107 23.20 -13.73 2.10
N PRO A 108 24.20 -14.58 1.78
CA PRO A 108 25.54 -14.15 1.43
C PRO A 108 25.58 -13.28 0.15
N GLU A 109 24.57 -13.37 -0.71
CA GLU A 109 24.40 -12.54 -1.90
C GLU A 109 24.28 -11.05 -1.58
N LEU A 110 23.79 -10.72 -0.38
CA LEU A 110 23.65 -9.35 0.09
C LEU A 110 24.96 -8.76 0.62
N SER A 111 25.98 -9.59 0.87
CA SER A 111 27.23 -9.16 1.49
C SER A 111 27.88 -8.00 0.72
N GLY A 112 28.22 -6.93 1.45
CA GLY A 112 28.79 -5.70 0.89
C GLY A 112 27.85 -4.87 0.01
N SER A 113 26.55 -5.18 0.02
CA SER A 113 25.51 -4.44 -0.71
C SER A 113 24.73 -3.53 0.24
N ARG A 114 24.25 -2.41 -0.28
CA ARG A 114 23.30 -1.51 0.38
C ARG A 114 21.92 -1.78 -0.20
N VAL A 115 20.91 -1.90 0.66
CA VAL A 115 19.51 -1.93 0.23
C VAL A 115 19.09 -0.50 -0.11
N CYS A 116 18.47 -0.34 -1.28
CA CYS A 116 18.07 0.95 -1.80
C CYS A 116 16.56 1.14 -1.85
N TYR A 117 15.81 0.07 -2.15
CA TYR A 117 14.36 0.11 -2.28
C TYR A 117 13.78 -1.30 -2.18
N THR A 118 12.49 -1.42 -1.87
CA THR A 118 11.75 -2.69 -1.99
C THR A 118 10.31 -2.45 -2.41
N LYS A 119 9.81 -3.36 -3.23
CA LYS A 119 8.42 -3.44 -3.73
C LYS A 119 8.18 -4.85 -4.27
N ASP A 120 6.98 -5.38 -4.09
CA ASP A 120 6.55 -6.69 -4.61
C ASP A 120 7.44 -7.86 -4.15
N GLY A 121 8.02 -7.76 -2.95
CA GLY A 121 8.93 -8.78 -2.38
C GLY A 121 10.36 -8.74 -2.92
N TRP A 122 10.69 -7.79 -3.80
CA TRP A 122 12.03 -7.65 -4.39
C TRP A 122 12.82 -6.52 -3.74
N LEU A 123 14.10 -6.79 -3.47
CA LEU A 123 15.07 -5.79 -3.04
C LEU A 123 15.82 -5.23 -4.24
N LEU A 124 16.00 -3.91 -4.29
CA LEU A 124 16.98 -3.27 -5.15
C LEU A 124 18.26 -3.01 -4.34
N LEU A 125 19.39 -3.49 -4.88
CA LEU A 125 20.67 -3.52 -4.17
C LEU A 125 21.75 -2.78 -4.95
N TYR A 126 22.65 -2.13 -4.19
CA TYR A 126 23.81 -1.44 -4.71
C TYR A 126 25.10 -1.88 -4.03
N ARG A 127 26.14 -2.21 -4.81
CA ARG A 127 27.48 -2.49 -4.27
C ARG A 127 28.43 -1.33 -4.57
N PRO A 128 28.71 -0.43 -3.60
CA PRO A 128 29.52 0.77 -3.84
C PRO A 128 30.91 0.49 -4.42
N ARG A 129 31.59 -0.59 -4.00
CA ARG A 129 32.95 -0.91 -4.49
C ARG A 129 33.02 -1.28 -5.97
N THR A 130 31.93 -1.77 -6.55
CA THR A 130 31.92 -2.32 -7.92
C THR A 130 30.91 -1.62 -8.83
N HIS A 131 30.18 -0.65 -8.28
CA HIS A 131 29.05 0.03 -8.92
C HIS A 131 28.01 -0.93 -9.50
N ARG A 132 27.89 -2.14 -8.94
CA ARG A 132 26.89 -3.13 -9.38
C ARG A 132 25.54 -2.78 -8.78
N VAL A 133 24.53 -2.77 -9.63
CA VAL A 133 23.12 -2.68 -9.25
C VAL A 133 22.45 -3.98 -9.65
N PHE A 134 21.59 -4.52 -8.80
CA PHE A 134 20.87 -5.76 -9.10
C PHE A 134 19.63 -5.87 -8.21
N PHE A 135 18.64 -6.59 -8.69
CA PHE A 135 17.52 -7.04 -7.89
C PHE A 135 17.83 -8.38 -7.24
N PHE A 136 17.26 -8.59 -6.07
CA PHE A 136 17.30 -9.85 -5.35
C PHE A 136 16.00 -10.10 -4.63
N ASN A 137 15.46 -11.30 -4.75
CA ASN A 137 14.36 -11.75 -3.92
C ASN A 137 14.92 -12.66 -2.82
N PRO A 138 14.85 -12.27 -1.53
CA PRO A 138 15.44 -13.05 -0.45
C PRO A 138 14.74 -14.39 -0.20
N PHE A 139 13.53 -14.58 -0.73
CA PHE A 139 12.76 -15.81 -0.56
C PHE A 139 13.01 -16.76 -1.73
N THR A 140 12.91 -16.28 -2.98
CA THR A 140 13.16 -17.15 -4.16
C THR A 140 14.65 -17.31 -4.48
N GLN A 141 15.51 -16.50 -3.85
CA GLN A 141 16.95 -16.38 -4.14
C GLN A 141 17.28 -15.97 -5.59
N GLU A 142 16.29 -15.49 -6.34
CA GLU A 142 16.49 -15.03 -7.71
C GLU A 142 17.26 -13.71 -7.74
N ILE A 143 18.18 -13.59 -8.69
CA ILE A 143 19.00 -12.40 -8.93
C ILE A 143 18.78 -11.91 -10.35
N ILE A 144 18.43 -10.64 -10.50
CA ILE A 144 18.37 -9.96 -11.80
C ILE A 144 19.42 -8.86 -11.83
N LYS A 145 20.45 -9.05 -12.65
CA LYS A 145 21.57 -8.10 -12.76
C LYS A 145 21.18 -6.92 -13.64
N LEU A 146 21.65 -5.74 -13.26
CA LEU A 146 21.52 -4.52 -14.06
C LEU A 146 22.91 -4.02 -14.49
N PRO A 147 22.96 -3.13 -15.50
CA PRO A 147 24.19 -2.44 -15.86
C PRO A 147 24.79 -1.70 -14.68
N ARG A 148 26.11 -1.59 -14.65
CA ARG A 148 26.81 -0.84 -13.59
C ARG A 148 26.41 0.62 -13.64
N PHE A 149 26.29 1.22 -12.46
CA PHE A 149 25.87 2.60 -12.33
C PHE A 149 26.39 3.20 -11.04
N GLU A 150 26.97 4.39 -11.15
CA GLU A 150 27.51 5.11 -10.01
C GLU A 150 26.37 5.84 -9.28
N MET A 151 25.96 5.30 -8.14
CA MET A 151 24.95 5.91 -7.29
C MET A 151 25.60 6.76 -6.20
N SER A 152 25.74 8.05 -6.51
CA SER A 152 26.34 9.06 -5.63
C SER A 152 25.23 9.93 -5.03
N TYR A 153 24.83 9.63 -3.79
CA TYR A 153 23.89 10.42 -2.98
C TYR A 153 22.51 10.65 -3.62
N GLN A 154 21.98 9.66 -4.32
CA GLN A 154 20.65 9.69 -4.93
C GLN A 154 19.79 8.53 -4.43
N ILE A 155 18.49 8.77 -4.31
CA ILE A 155 17.50 7.72 -4.02
C ILE A 155 17.02 7.10 -5.34
N VAL A 156 16.58 5.85 -5.27
CA VAL A 156 16.10 5.07 -6.41
C VAL A 156 14.82 4.36 -6.03
N ALA A 157 13.90 4.23 -6.97
CA ALA A 157 12.71 3.41 -6.85
C ALA A 157 12.48 2.64 -8.15
N PHE A 158 11.64 1.62 -8.09
CA PHE A 158 11.21 0.88 -9.27
C PHE A 158 9.69 0.72 -9.29
N SER A 159 9.11 0.61 -10.47
CA SER A 159 7.66 0.69 -10.69
C SER A 159 6.88 -0.52 -10.18
N CYS A 160 7.38 -1.73 -10.47
CA CYS A 160 6.76 -3.01 -10.16
C CYS A 160 7.81 -4.13 -10.14
N ALA A 161 7.43 -5.35 -9.79
CA ALA A 161 8.32 -6.51 -9.76
C ALA A 161 9.24 -6.58 -11.00
N PRO A 162 10.56 -6.79 -10.82
CA PRO A 162 11.54 -6.81 -11.91
C PRO A 162 11.42 -8.00 -12.87
N THR A 163 10.51 -8.94 -12.59
CA THR A 163 10.12 -10.00 -13.51
C THR A 163 9.09 -9.52 -14.54
N SER A 164 8.42 -8.39 -14.31
CA SER A 164 7.52 -7.75 -15.27
C SER A 164 8.31 -7.02 -16.36
N SER A 165 7.83 -7.09 -17.60
CA SER A 165 8.38 -6.32 -18.73
C SER A 165 8.26 -4.81 -18.54
N ASP A 166 7.30 -4.37 -17.72
CA ASP A 166 6.98 -2.95 -17.52
C ASP A 166 7.76 -2.34 -16.33
N CYS A 167 8.69 -3.10 -15.75
CA CYS A 167 9.52 -2.65 -14.65
C CYS A 167 10.49 -1.56 -15.13
N VAL A 168 10.37 -0.38 -14.54
CA VAL A 168 11.24 0.78 -14.78
C VAL A 168 11.88 1.16 -13.46
N LEU A 169 13.19 1.38 -13.48
CA LEU A 169 13.94 2.01 -12.40
C LEU A 169 14.04 3.50 -12.67
N PHE A 170 13.93 4.28 -11.60
CA PHE A 170 14.02 5.73 -11.64
C PHE A 170 14.91 6.24 -10.52
N THR A 171 15.82 7.15 -10.86
CA THR A 171 16.61 7.91 -9.89
C THR A 171 16.82 9.34 -10.37
N VAL A 172 16.95 10.26 -9.42
CA VAL A 172 17.09 11.69 -9.67
C VAL A 172 18.17 12.30 -8.78
N LYS A 173 19.09 13.07 -9.38
CA LYS A 173 20.10 13.85 -8.66
C LYS A 173 20.24 15.26 -9.21
N HIS A 174 20.69 16.20 -8.38
CA HIS A 174 21.10 17.50 -8.88
C HIS A 174 22.44 17.42 -9.61
N VAL A 175 22.50 18.07 -10.77
CA VAL A 175 23.75 18.40 -11.46
C VAL A 175 24.12 19.86 -11.18
N SER A 176 23.12 20.72 -11.08
CA SER A 176 23.24 22.12 -10.65
C SER A 176 21.99 22.52 -9.85
N PRO A 177 21.94 23.69 -9.21
CA PRO A 177 20.75 24.16 -8.48
C PRO A 177 19.47 24.18 -9.32
N THR A 178 19.58 24.35 -10.65
CA THR A 178 18.45 24.45 -11.58
C THR A 178 18.34 23.27 -12.54
N VAL A 179 19.20 22.25 -12.42
CA VAL A 179 19.19 21.10 -13.32
C VAL A 179 19.27 19.80 -12.53
N VAL A 180 18.36 18.88 -12.83
CA VAL A 180 18.40 17.51 -12.34
C VAL A 180 18.76 16.56 -13.46
N ALA A 181 19.60 15.56 -13.16
CA ALA A 181 19.79 14.40 -14.02
C ALA A 181 18.86 13.30 -13.53
N ILE A 182 18.03 12.80 -14.43
CA ILE A 182 17.19 11.63 -14.22
C ILE A 182 17.83 10.48 -14.97
N SER A 183 18.01 9.37 -14.25
CA SER A 183 18.50 8.13 -14.84
C SER A 183 17.44 7.05 -14.73
N THR A 184 17.20 6.35 -15.84
CA THR A 184 16.26 5.24 -15.93
C THR A 184 16.93 3.98 -16.42
N CYS A 185 16.43 2.83 -15.96
CA CYS A 185 16.88 1.51 -16.39
C CYS A 185 15.70 0.54 -16.33
N TYR A 186 15.86 -0.65 -16.89
CA TYR A 186 14.87 -1.73 -16.82
C TYR A 186 15.61 -3.09 -16.78
N PRO A 187 14.98 -4.14 -16.25
CA PRO A 187 15.51 -5.50 -16.30
C PRO A 187 15.92 -5.92 -17.73
N GLY A 188 17.16 -6.39 -17.90
CA GLY A 188 17.69 -6.79 -19.21
C GLY A 188 18.32 -5.66 -20.05
N ALA A 189 18.26 -4.41 -19.60
CA ALA A 189 18.99 -3.32 -20.25
C ALA A 189 20.51 -3.54 -20.22
N THR A 190 21.22 -2.98 -21.19
CA THR A 190 22.69 -3.01 -21.27
C THR A 190 23.35 -1.77 -20.68
N GLU A 191 22.63 -0.66 -20.60
CA GLU A 191 23.10 0.62 -20.04
C GLU A 191 21.96 1.40 -19.36
N TRP A 192 22.34 2.43 -18.59
CA TRP A 192 21.39 3.38 -18.01
C TRP A 192 21.18 4.54 -18.97
N THR A 193 19.93 4.95 -19.16
CA THR A 193 19.61 6.18 -19.90
C THR A 193 19.62 7.34 -18.93
N THR A 194 20.45 8.36 -19.15
CA THR A 194 20.51 9.57 -18.31
C THR A 194 20.18 10.80 -19.12
N VAL A 195 19.22 11.59 -18.65
CA VAL A 195 18.80 12.84 -19.30
C VAL A 195 18.74 13.95 -18.26
N SER A 196 19.23 15.13 -18.63
CA SER A 196 19.18 16.33 -17.79
C SER A 196 17.93 17.15 -18.10
N TYR A 197 17.22 17.55 -17.05
CA TYR A 197 16.01 18.36 -17.13
C TYR A 197 16.18 19.67 -16.37
N GLN A 198 15.55 20.72 -16.89
CA GLN A 198 15.40 21.96 -16.13
C GLN A 198 14.52 21.71 -14.91
N ASN A 199 15.04 22.04 -13.75
CA ASN A 199 14.37 21.92 -12.48
C ASN A 199 13.90 23.29 -12.03
N ARG A 200 12.59 23.48 -12.00
CA ARG A 200 12.00 24.70 -11.42
C ARG A 200 12.19 24.63 -9.91
N LEU A 201 12.75 25.69 -9.34
CA LEU A 201 12.77 25.85 -7.89
C LEU A 201 11.33 25.85 -7.36
N PRO A 202 11.09 25.31 -6.15
CA PRO A 202 12.09 25.01 -5.10
C PRO A 202 12.30 23.51 -4.81
N PHE A 203 12.16 22.64 -5.80
CA PHE A 203 12.48 21.22 -5.65
C PHE A 203 13.99 20.99 -5.41
N VAL A 204 14.32 20.23 -4.38
CA VAL A 204 15.71 19.87 -4.01
C VAL A 204 15.85 18.35 -3.89
N SER A 205 16.58 17.74 -4.81
CA SER A 205 16.96 16.32 -4.72
C SER A 205 18.00 16.07 -3.63
N SER A 206 17.77 15.01 -2.87
CA SER A 206 18.59 14.57 -1.73
C SER A 206 18.40 13.07 -1.49
N ILE A 207 19.34 12.42 -0.79
CA ILE A 207 19.15 11.07 -0.22
C ILE A 207 17.95 10.99 0.73
N TRP A 208 17.49 12.13 1.24
CA TRP A 208 16.35 12.24 2.15
C TRP A 208 15.00 12.26 1.44
N ASN A 209 14.98 12.37 0.11
CA ASN A 209 13.75 12.34 -0.68
C ASN A 209 12.98 11.05 -0.46
N LYS A 210 11.69 11.08 -0.82
CA LYS A 210 10.85 9.88 -0.84
C LYS A 210 10.32 9.68 -2.26
N LEU A 211 10.37 8.44 -2.72
CA LEU A 211 9.96 8.05 -4.06
C LEU A 211 8.84 7.04 -3.99
N VAL A 212 7.82 7.27 -4.80
CA VAL A 212 6.76 6.30 -5.01
C VAL A 212 6.37 6.29 -6.48
N PHE A 213 6.03 5.10 -6.98
CA PHE A 213 5.47 4.93 -8.32
C PHE A 213 3.96 4.72 -8.19
N CYS A 214 3.17 5.57 -8.85
CA CYS A 214 1.73 5.56 -8.77
C CYS A 214 1.14 5.93 -10.14
N ASN A 215 0.16 5.16 -10.63
CA ASN A 215 -0.56 5.42 -11.89
C ASN A 215 0.36 5.76 -13.10
N GLY A 216 1.47 5.04 -13.26
CA GLY A 216 2.39 5.24 -14.39
C GLY A 216 3.46 6.31 -14.17
N LEU A 217 3.41 7.05 -13.06
CA LEU A 217 4.30 8.18 -12.80
C LEU A 217 5.16 7.94 -11.55
N PHE A 218 6.39 8.45 -11.58
CA PHE A 218 7.23 8.52 -10.38
C PHE A 218 7.04 9.87 -9.70
N TYR A 219 6.60 9.82 -8.45
CA TYR A 219 6.46 10.98 -7.60
C TYR A 219 7.64 11.04 -6.63
N CYS A 220 8.27 12.21 -6.54
CA CYS A 220 9.42 12.47 -5.70
C CYS A 220 9.12 13.61 -4.73
N LEU A 221 8.95 13.27 -3.45
CA LEU A 221 8.87 14.26 -2.39
C LEU A 221 10.29 14.71 -2.02
N SER A 222 10.55 16.00 -2.25
CA SER A 222 11.85 16.62 -1.96
C SER A 222 12.10 16.75 -0.46
N LEU A 223 13.36 17.02 -0.10
CA LEU A 223 13.75 17.42 1.25
C LEU A 223 12.89 18.58 1.79
N THR A 224 12.58 19.55 0.93
CA THR A 224 11.78 20.75 1.21
C THR A 224 10.26 20.51 1.17
N GLY A 225 9.81 19.30 0.83
CA GLY A 225 8.39 18.92 0.75
C GLY A 225 7.71 19.25 -0.58
N TRP A 226 8.47 19.63 -1.61
CA TRP A 226 7.97 19.88 -2.95
C TRP A 226 7.93 18.59 -3.77
N LEU A 227 6.96 18.49 -4.67
CA LEU A 227 6.68 17.26 -5.39
C LEU A 227 7.16 17.35 -6.84
N GLY A 228 8.22 16.60 -7.14
CA GLY A 228 8.68 16.37 -8.51
C GLY A 228 7.96 15.16 -9.11
N VAL A 229 7.64 15.21 -10.39
CA VAL A 229 6.94 14.14 -11.11
C VAL A 229 7.70 13.82 -12.38
N PHE A 230 7.96 12.54 -12.56
CA PHE A 230 8.57 12.00 -13.76
C PHE A 230 7.62 11.03 -14.45
N ASP A 231 7.38 11.28 -15.73
CA ASP A 231 6.69 10.36 -16.64
C ASP A 231 7.73 9.56 -17.41
N SER A 232 7.77 8.24 -17.21
CA SER A 232 8.72 7.36 -17.90
C SER A 232 8.35 7.12 -19.37
N SER A 233 7.06 7.22 -19.72
CA SER A 233 6.56 7.01 -21.08
C SER A 233 6.84 8.22 -21.97
N GLU A 234 6.48 9.40 -21.48
CA GLU A 234 6.70 10.68 -22.18
C GLU A 234 8.12 11.24 -21.96
N ARG A 235 8.87 10.67 -21.02
CA ARG A 235 10.21 11.14 -20.60
C ARG A 235 10.20 12.62 -20.24
N THR A 236 9.25 13.01 -19.39
CA THR A 236 9.11 14.40 -18.95
C THR A 236 9.35 14.52 -17.45
N TRP A 237 9.96 15.62 -17.05
CA TRP A 237 10.13 16.01 -15.65
C TRP A 237 9.40 17.32 -15.40
N SER A 238 8.62 17.38 -14.33
CA SER A 238 8.00 18.59 -13.86
C SER A 238 8.00 18.66 -12.34
N VAL A 239 7.90 19.87 -11.79
CA VAL A 239 7.67 20.07 -10.35
C VAL A 239 6.26 20.60 -10.22
N LEU A 240 5.40 19.87 -9.51
CA LEU A 240 4.03 20.28 -9.30
C LEU A 240 4.02 21.55 -8.43
N SER A 241 3.14 22.49 -8.77
CA SER A 241 2.91 23.71 -8.00
C SER A 241 2.02 23.45 -6.78
N VAL A 242 2.30 22.36 -6.07
CA VAL A 242 1.66 21.96 -4.82
C VAL A 242 2.56 22.45 -3.68
N PRO A 243 2.13 23.41 -2.85
CA PRO A 243 2.89 23.82 -1.68
C PRO A 243 3.16 22.62 -0.77
N PRO A 244 4.29 22.58 -0.03
CA PRO A 244 4.55 21.51 0.93
C PRO A 244 3.41 21.35 1.94
N PRO A 245 3.17 20.12 2.44
CA PRO A 245 2.18 19.90 3.49
C PRO A 245 2.43 20.85 4.66
N LYS A 246 1.35 21.48 5.16
CA LYS A 246 1.46 22.44 6.26
C LYS A 246 1.92 21.72 7.52
N CYS A 247 3.11 22.05 8.00
CA CYS A 247 3.62 21.53 9.27
C CYS A 247 3.42 22.55 10.38
N PRO A 248 2.91 22.14 11.55
CA PRO A 248 2.92 22.99 12.73
C PRO A 248 4.36 23.42 13.07
N GLU A 249 4.54 24.64 13.61
CA GLU A 249 5.87 25.17 13.95
C GLU A 249 6.67 24.26 14.91
N ASN A 250 5.97 23.48 15.73
CA ASN A 250 6.57 22.51 16.65
C ASN A 250 7.27 21.32 15.94
N PHE A 251 7.06 21.11 14.63
CA PHE A 251 7.72 20.07 13.84
C PHE A 251 9.13 20.44 13.38
N PHE A 252 9.58 21.68 13.61
CA PHE A 252 10.94 22.12 13.25
C PHE A 252 11.99 21.63 14.27
N ALA A 253 12.13 20.31 14.40
CA ALA A 253 13.21 19.66 15.14
C ALA A 253 14.49 19.54 14.29
N LYS A 254 15.62 19.32 14.96
CA LYS A 254 16.90 18.97 14.30
C LYS A 254 16.70 17.65 13.55
N ASN A 255 16.74 17.68 12.21
CA ASN A 255 16.48 16.55 11.31
C ASN A 255 15.01 16.17 11.03
N TRP A 256 14.06 17.11 11.13
CA TRP A 256 12.64 16.87 10.79
C TRP A 256 12.40 16.12 9.45
N TRP A 257 13.26 16.33 8.46
CA TRP A 257 13.18 15.66 7.15
C TRP A 257 13.33 14.14 7.20
N LYS A 258 13.99 13.61 8.22
CA LYS A 258 14.14 12.16 8.43
C LYS A 258 12.84 11.50 8.90
N GLY A 259 11.97 12.26 9.56
CA GLY A 259 10.65 11.83 10.01
C GLY A 259 9.57 11.88 8.93
N LYS A 260 9.94 12.05 7.65
CA LYS A 260 9.02 12.03 6.51
C LYS A 260 8.98 10.67 5.86
N PHE A 261 7.80 10.23 5.48
CA PHE A 261 7.58 9.01 4.71
C PHE A 261 6.56 9.28 3.59
N MET A 262 6.58 8.46 2.55
CA MET A 262 5.67 8.57 1.41
C MET A 262 5.35 7.18 0.89
N THR A 263 4.08 6.97 0.56
CA THR A 263 3.58 5.74 -0.05
C THR A 263 2.42 6.05 -0.98
N GLU A 264 1.90 5.03 -1.64
CA GLU A 264 0.72 5.10 -2.49
C GLU A 264 -0.25 4.00 -2.11
N HIS A 265 -1.53 4.26 -2.34
CA HIS A 265 -2.58 3.28 -2.20
C HIS A 265 -3.72 3.59 -3.19
N GLU A 266 -4.05 2.65 -4.07
CA GLU A 266 -5.18 2.77 -5.02
C GLU A 266 -5.18 4.06 -5.85
N GLY A 267 -3.99 4.57 -6.19
CA GLY A 267 -3.84 5.80 -6.97
C GLY A 267 -3.71 7.07 -6.12
N ASP A 268 -3.92 6.98 -4.81
CA ASP A 268 -3.70 8.08 -3.87
C ASP A 268 -2.25 8.15 -3.42
N ILE A 269 -1.72 9.36 -3.34
CA ILE A 269 -0.39 9.62 -2.79
C ILE A 269 -0.53 10.07 -1.35
N ILE A 270 0.12 9.33 -0.44
CA ILE A 270 0.01 9.55 0.99
C ILE A 270 1.38 9.87 1.56
N VAL A 271 1.41 10.88 2.41
CA VAL A 271 2.63 11.40 3.04
C VAL A 271 2.45 11.41 4.55
N ILE A 272 3.44 10.91 5.27
CA ILE A 272 3.41 10.78 6.74
C ILE A 272 4.52 11.63 7.32
N TYR A 273 4.16 12.54 8.21
CA TYR A 273 5.09 13.42 8.91
C TYR A 273 5.11 13.06 10.38
N THR A 274 6.31 12.88 10.93
CA THR A 274 6.52 12.52 12.33
C THR A 274 7.44 13.52 13.01
N CYS A 275 7.20 13.76 14.30
CA CYS A 275 8.01 14.60 15.16
C CYS A 275 8.07 13.96 16.55
N SER A 276 9.17 14.14 17.28
CA SER A 276 9.36 13.55 18.61
C SER A 276 8.38 14.05 19.68
N ASN A 277 7.79 15.23 19.49
CA ASN A 277 6.91 15.87 20.49
C ASN A 277 5.44 15.90 20.08
N GLU A 278 5.08 15.41 18.89
CA GLU A 278 3.73 15.52 18.34
C GLU A 278 3.27 14.18 17.76
N ASN A 279 1.95 14.02 17.64
CA ASN A 279 1.39 12.89 16.92
C ASN A 279 1.72 12.99 15.43
N PRO A 280 1.84 11.85 14.72
CA PRO A 280 2.13 11.89 13.30
C PRO A 280 0.94 12.51 12.55
N ILE A 281 1.23 13.32 11.54
CA ILE A 281 0.23 13.90 10.66
C ILE A 281 0.31 13.16 9.33
N ILE A 282 -0.83 12.76 8.81
CA ILE A 282 -0.94 12.05 7.54
C ILE A 282 -1.64 12.98 6.56
N PHE A 283 -1.10 13.10 5.36
CA PHE A 283 -1.67 13.90 4.28
C PHE A 283 -1.94 13.01 3.05
N LYS A 284 -3.05 13.27 2.39
CA LYS A 284 -3.36 12.77 1.04
C LYS A 284 -3.21 13.92 0.05
N LEU A 285 -2.64 13.65 -1.12
CA LEU A 285 -2.58 14.61 -2.20
C LEU A 285 -3.90 14.65 -2.95
N ASP A 286 -4.56 15.80 -2.99
CA ASP A 286 -5.62 16.08 -3.96
C ASP A 286 -4.97 16.60 -5.26
N LEU A 287 -4.93 15.76 -6.28
CA LEU A 287 -4.40 16.12 -7.60
C LEU A 287 -5.30 17.09 -8.36
N THR A 288 -6.59 17.19 -8.03
CA THR A 288 -7.53 18.10 -8.67
C THR A 288 -7.38 19.52 -8.16
N LEU A 289 -7.23 19.67 -6.83
CA LEU A 289 -7.00 20.96 -6.18
C LEU A 289 -5.52 21.36 -6.12
N LEU A 290 -4.61 20.40 -6.32
CA LEU A 290 -3.16 20.56 -6.13
C LEU A 290 -2.82 21.00 -4.70
N GLU A 291 -3.47 20.38 -3.72
CA GLU A 291 -3.29 20.65 -2.29
C GLU A 291 -3.11 19.36 -1.48
N TRP A 292 -2.55 19.50 -0.28
CA TRP A 292 -2.44 18.40 0.68
C TRP A 292 -3.58 18.47 1.69
N GLU A 293 -4.35 17.40 1.77
CA GLU A 293 -5.46 17.26 2.71
C GLU A 293 -5.02 16.40 3.90
N GLU A 294 -5.21 16.91 5.11
CA GLU A 294 -4.92 16.14 6.32
C GLU A 294 -5.96 15.03 6.50
N MET A 295 -5.48 13.81 6.73
CA MET A 295 -6.32 12.63 6.93
C MET A 295 -6.58 12.40 8.41
N THR A 296 -7.85 12.38 8.81
CA THR A 296 -8.28 11.99 10.17
C THR A 296 -8.51 10.50 10.32
N THR A 297 -8.67 9.78 9.21
CA THR A 297 -8.91 8.34 9.09
C THR A 297 -8.10 7.80 7.92
N LEU A 298 -7.75 6.52 7.93
CA LEU A 298 -7.13 5.84 6.79
C LEU A 298 -8.11 4.88 6.10
N ASP A 299 -9.40 4.93 6.44
CA ASP A 299 -10.47 4.14 5.83
C ASP A 299 -10.18 2.63 5.76
N GLY A 300 -9.59 2.10 6.83
CA GLY A 300 -9.21 0.70 6.98
C GLY A 300 -7.79 0.39 6.52
N VAL A 301 -7.12 1.31 5.82
CA VAL A 301 -5.74 1.15 5.35
C VAL A 301 -4.77 1.16 6.53
N THR A 302 -3.73 0.33 6.41
CA THR A 302 -2.58 0.27 7.30
C THR A 302 -1.35 0.74 6.54
N LEU A 303 -0.64 1.74 7.07
CA LEU A 303 0.58 2.26 6.46
C LEU A 303 1.81 1.70 7.17
N PHE A 304 2.77 1.17 6.42
CA PHE A 304 4.04 0.66 6.91
C PHE A 304 5.14 1.65 6.52
N ALA A 305 5.39 2.60 7.41
CA ALA A 305 6.35 3.67 7.24
C ALA A 305 7.79 3.14 7.41
N SER A 306 8.61 3.34 6.37
CA SER A 306 10.06 3.13 6.40
C SER A 306 10.75 4.11 5.46
N PHE A 307 12.00 4.41 5.78
CA PHE A 307 12.75 5.48 5.14
C PHE A 307 12.99 5.26 3.64
N LEU A 308 13.40 4.03 3.27
CA LEU A 308 13.76 3.68 1.90
C LEU A 308 12.52 3.47 1.02
N SER A 309 11.51 2.82 1.56
CA SER A 309 10.23 2.53 0.89
C SER A 309 9.15 2.28 1.92
N SER A 310 8.04 2.97 1.81
CA SER A 310 6.86 2.72 2.65
C SER A 310 5.77 2.02 1.85
N HIS A 311 4.95 1.23 2.52
CA HIS A 311 3.90 0.43 1.89
C HIS A 311 2.53 0.74 2.50
N ALA A 312 1.47 0.63 1.74
CA ALA A 312 0.10 0.65 2.23
C ALA A 312 -0.57 -0.72 2.01
N ARG A 313 -1.34 -1.20 2.99
CA ARG A 313 -2.08 -2.46 2.89
C ARG A 313 -3.47 -2.32 3.50
N THR A 314 -4.45 -2.90 2.81
CA THR A 314 -5.82 -3.12 3.29
C THR A 314 -6.00 -4.60 3.64
N ASP A 315 -7.14 -4.92 4.23
CA ASP A 315 -7.58 -6.32 4.45
C ASP A 315 -6.60 -7.17 5.26
N LEU A 316 -5.89 -6.52 6.19
CA LEU A 316 -5.04 -7.19 7.17
C LEU A 316 -5.88 -7.76 8.33
N HIS A 317 -5.42 -8.88 8.89
CA HIS A 317 -6.03 -9.44 10.10
C HIS A 317 -5.79 -8.55 11.34
N GLY A 318 -6.85 -8.35 12.13
CA GLY A 318 -6.77 -7.80 13.49
C GLY A 318 -6.80 -6.27 13.59
N ILE A 319 -6.18 -5.73 14.65
CA ILE A 319 -6.24 -4.30 15.05
C ILE A 319 -5.19 -3.45 14.31
N MET A 320 -4.73 -3.88 13.14
CA MET A 320 -3.70 -3.14 12.39
C MET A 320 -4.28 -2.00 11.55
N ARG A 321 -5.60 -1.99 11.35
CA ARG A 321 -6.30 -0.99 10.56
C ARG A 321 -6.20 0.41 11.14
N ASN A 322 -6.39 1.41 10.28
CA ASN A 322 -6.33 2.82 10.65
C ASN A 322 -5.09 3.14 11.48
N SER A 323 -3.96 2.53 11.12
CA SER A 323 -2.74 2.65 11.89
C SER A 323 -1.52 2.79 10.98
N VAL A 324 -0.54 3.52 11.49
CA VAL A 324 0.79 3.64 10.90
C VAL A 324 1.74 2.76 11.71
N PHE A 325 2.33 1.75 11.09
CA PHE A 325 3.40 0.93 11.62
C PHE A 325 4.73 1.48 11.17
N PHE A 326 5.62 1.71 12.13
CA PHE A 326 6.95 2.22 11.84
C PHE A 326 7.98 1.10 11.92
N SER A 327 9.07 1.25 11.17
CA SER A 327 10.14 0.26 11.02
C SER A 327 11.07 0.20 12.25
N LYS A 328 10.48 0.02 13.45
CA LYS A 328 11.15 -0.17 14.73
C LYS A 328 10.36 -1.13 15.61
N VAL A 329 11.00 -2.23 15.97
CA VAL A 329 10.51 -3.16 17.00
C VAL A 329 11.22 -2.87 18.30
N ARG A 330 10.47 -2.88 19.41
CA ARG A 330 11.08 -2.84 20.74
C ARG A 330 11.40 -4.25 21.24
N PHE A 331 12.57 -4.36 21.85
CA PHE A 331 13.06 -5.60 22.49
C PHE A 331 12.08 -6.13 23.55
N TYR A 332 11.50 -5.24 24.37
CA TYR A 332 10.48 -5.61 25.35
C TYR A 332 9.10 -5.75 24.70
N GLY A 333 8.59 -6.99 24.71
CA GLY A 333 7.27 -7.33 24.18
C GLY A 333 7.23 -7.66 22.68
N LYS A 334 8.36 -7.51 21.96
CA LYS A 334 8.48 -7.77 20.51
C LYS A 334 7.30 -7.19 19.74
N ARG A 335 7.08 -5.87 19.86
CA ARG A 335 6.04 -5.15 19.12
C ARG A 335 6.64 -4.02 18.31
N CYS A 336 6.14 -3.85 17.09
CA CYS A 336 6.38 -2.64 16.32
C CYS A 336 5.81 -1.42 17.04
N ILE A 337 6.53 -0.30 16.94
CA ILE A 337 5.95 0.99 17.26
C ILE A 337 4.91 1.28 16.18
N SER A 338 3.69 1.58 16.62
CA SER A 338 2.59 1.95 15.73
C SER A 338 1.83 3.14 16.30
N PHE A 339 1.15 3.87 15.44
CA PHE A 339 0.20 4.92 15.82
C PHE A 339 -1.16 4.57 15.26
N SER A 340 -2.19 4.50 16.11
CA SER A 340 -3.56 4.29 15.67
C SER A 340 -4.27 5.63 15.59
N LEU A 341 -4.91 5.89 14.45
CA LEU A 341 -5.77 7.05 14.26
C LEU A 341 -7.07 6.89 15.05
N ASP A 342 -7.67 5.70 15.09
CA ASP A 342 -8.89 5.43 15.87
C ASP A 342 -8.72 5.75 17.37
N GLY A 343 -7.58 5.32 17.94
CA GLY A 343 -7.25 5.56 19.34
C GLY A 343 -6.48 6.86 19.59
N TYR A 344 -6.16 7.60 18.52
CA TYR A 344 -5.29 8.78 18.46
C TYR A 344 -4.06 8.69 19.37
N ARG A 345 -3.35 7.55 19.31
CA ARG A 345 -2.24 7.26 20.21
C ARG A 345 -1.23 6.27 19.66
N TYR A 346 -0.02 6.37 20.18
CA TYR A 346 1.04 5.39 19.97
C TYR A 346 0.82 4.08 20.75
N TYR A 347 1.28 2.99 20.16
CA TYR A 347 1.42 1.68 20.76
C TYR A 347 2.85 1.18 20.62
N PRO A 348 3.47 0.76 21.74
CA PRO A 348 3.01 0.91 23.12
C PRO A 348 2.82 2.38 23.57
N ARG A 349 1.98 2.63 24.58
CA ARG A 349 1.63 4.01 25.03
C ARG A 349 2.86 4.80 25.52
N LYS A 350 2.80 6.13 25.38
CA LYS A 350 3.81 7.11 25.84
C LYS A 350 5.21 6.88 25.25
N GLN A 351 5.27 6.34 24.04
CA GLN A 351 6.52 6.03 23.34
C GLN A 351 6.60 6.87 22.07
N TRP A 352 6.53 8.18 22.23
CA TRP A 352 6.93 9.10 21.17
C TRP A 352 8.41 8.82 20.89
N HIS A 353 8.73 8.60 19.62
CA HIS A 353 10.08 8.28 19.22
C HIS A 353 10.56 9.36 18.25
N ASP A 354 11.79 9.82 18.46
CA ASP A 354 12.43 10.71 17.50
C ASP A 354 12.89 9.90 16.28
N TRP A 355 12.00 9.81 15.29
CA TRP A 355 12.31 9.19 14.01
C TRP A 355 13.42 9.93 13.25
N GLY A 356 13.77 11.16 13.67
CA GLY A 356 14.92 11.90 13.19
C GLY A 356 16.28 11.44 13.74
N GLU A 357 16.30 10.65 14.80
CA GLU A 357 17.53 10.11 15.37
C GLU A 357 17.80 8.65 14.97
N GLN A 358 16.80 7.94 14.47
CA GLN A 358 16.98 6.57 13.98
C GLN A 358 17.90 6.54 12.76
N ASP A 359 18.76 5.53 12.68
CA ASP A 359 19.51 5.24 11.46
C ASP A 359 18.52 4.73 10.38
N PRO A 360 18.31 5.52 9.30
CA PRO A 360 17.33 5.19 8.27
C PRO A 360 17.68 3.95 7.45
N PHE A 361 18.91 3.43 7.58
CA PHE A 361 19.42 2.30 6.80
C PHE A 361 19.65 1.05 7.67
N GLU A 362 18.92 0.88 8.79
CA GLU A 362 19.01 -0.32 9.64
C GLU A 362 18.05 -1.46 9.22
N ASN A 363 16.94 -1.12 8.58
CA ASN A 363 15.89 -2.09 8.26
C ASN A 363 14.96 -1.57 7.15
N ILE A 364 14.13 -2.47 6.63
CA ILE A 364 13.13 -2.15 5.60
C ILE A 364 11.92 -3.09 5.70
N TRP A 365 10.74 -2.59 5.32
CA TRP A 365 9.54 -3.41 5.19
C TRP A 365 9.55 -4.16 3.86
N ILE A 366 9.37 -5.48 3.89
CA ILE A 366 9.35 -6.34 2.70
C ILE A 366 8.11 -7.23 2.73
N GLU A 367 7.57 -7.51 1.55
CA GLU A 367 6.42 -8.40 1.39
C GLU A 367 6.88 -9.86 1.51
N PRO A 368 6.31 -10.64 2.46
CA PRO A 368 6.64 -12.05 2.57
C PRO A 368 6.03 -12.86 1.40
N PRO A 369 6.56 -14.06 1.13
CA PRO A 369 5.94 -14.98 0.18
C PRO A 369 4.61 -15.51 0.75
N LYS A 370 3.65 -15.81 -0.13
CA LYS A 370 2.33 -16.33 0.27
C LYS A 370 2.42 -17.58 1.14
N ASP A 371 3.35 -18.48 0.81
CA ASP A 371 3.63 -19.70 1.57
C ASP A 371 5.06 -19.68 2.14
N PHE A 372 5.18 -19.40 3.44
CA PHE A 372 6.47 -19.39 4.14
C PHE A 372 6.84 -20.75 4.77
N SER A 373 5.97 -21.77 4.67
CA SER A 373 6.20 -23.09 5.28
C SER A 373 7.43 -23.85 4.74
N GLY A 374 8.00 -23.40 3.62
CA GLY A 374 9.23 -23.96 3.05
C GLY A 374 10.55 -23.43 3.64
N PHE A 375 10.52 -22.42 4.52
CA PHE A 375 11.71 -21.70 5.01
C PHE A 375 12.01 -21.91 6.51
N THR A 376 11.36 -22.89 7.15
CA THR A 376 11.60 -23.25 8.57
C THR A 376 12.43 -24.50 8.75
#